data_AF-A0A3C0DZ89-F1
#
_entry.id   AF-A0A3C0DZ89-F1
#
_cell.length_a   1.000
_cell.length_b   1.000
_cell.length_c   1.000
_cell.angle_alpha   90.00
_cell.angle_beta   90.00
_cell.angle_gamma   90.00
#
_symmetry.space_group_name_H-M   'P 1'
#
loop_
_entity.id
_entity.type
_entity.pdbx_description
1 polymer ?
#
loop_
_entity_poly.entity_id
_entity_poly.type
_entity_poly.pdbx_seq_one_letter_code
_entity_poly.pdbx_strand_id
1 'polypeptide(L)' 'MATSCITIDVTTDENKVPIAMNWTAEDGGISQQAASAMVLSMWNPKEHAAMRMDLWTKDMSVE' A
#
# COMPACT_ATOMS: atom_id res chain seq x y z
N MET A 1 12.69 12.90 19.06
CA MET A 1 12.43 11.76 18.15
C MET A 1 11.35 12.23 17.18
N ALA A 2 11.52 11.97 15.89
CA ALA A 2 10.51 12.26 14.88
C ALA A 2 9.83 10.95 14.49
N THR A 3 8.51 10.99 14.39
CA THR A 3 7.69 9.87 13.93
C THR A 3 7.11 10.27 12.59
N SER A 4 7.28 9.45 11.57
CA SER A 4 6.64 9.64 10.27
C SER A 4 5.48 8.66 10.12
N CYS A 5 4.38 9.11 9.50
CA CYS A 5 3.23 8.27 9.21
C CYS A 5 3.15 7.99 7.72
N ILE A 6 2.93 6.71 7.38
CA ILE A 6 2.56 6.29 6.02
C ILE A 6 1.16 5.69 6.11
N THR A 7 0.20 6.30 5.40
CA THR A 7 -1.19 5.83 5.34
C THR A 7 -1.49 5.31 3.94
N ILE A 8 -2.15 4.16 3.85
CA ILE A 8 -2.50 3.50 2.61
C ILE A 8 -3.98 3.16 2.66
N ASP A 9 -4.75 3.85 1.84
CA ASP A 9 -6.19 3.65 1.70
C ASP A 9 -6.44 2.73 0.51
N VAL A 10 -7.05 1.57 0.75
CA VAL A 10 -7.43 0.61 -0.29
C VAL A 10 -8.96 0.59 -0.37
N THR A 11 -9.50 1.04 -1.51
CA THR A 11 -10.93 0.97 -1.79
C THR A 11 -11.23 -0.37 -2.46
N THR A 12 -12.21 -1.09 -1.94
CA THR A 12 -12.64 -2.39 -2.47
C THR A 12 -14.09 -2.36 -2.94
N ASP A 13 -14.43 -3.27 -3.86
CA ASP A 13 -15.80 -3.51 -4.28
C ASP A 13 -16.56 -4.43 -3.30
N GLU A 14 -17.81 -4.78 -3.62
CA GLU A 14 -18.66 -5.67 -2.83
C GLU A 14 -18.06 -7.07 -2.61
N ASN A 15 -17.16 -7.52 -3.48
CA ASN A 15 -16.45 -8.80 -3.40
C ASN A 15 -15.06 -8.66 -2.74
N LYS A 16 -14.74 -7.49 -2.18
CA LYS A 16 -13.45 -7.16 -1.57
C LYS A 16 -12.28 -7.11 -2.56
N VAL A 17 -12.56 -6.88 -3.84
CA VAL A 17 -11.52 -6.71 -4.86
C VAL A 17 -11.03 -5.25 -4.85
N PRO A 18 -9.71 -4.99 -4.76
CA PRO A 18 -9.17 -3.63 -4.82
C PRO A 18 -9.47 -2.95 -6.16
N ILE A 19 -10.08 -1.77 -6.09
CA ILE A 19 -10.41 -0.94 -7.27
C ILE A 19 -9.64 0.38 -7.31
N ALA A 20 -9.20 0.89 -6.16
CA ALA A 20 -8.37 2.08 -6.07
C ALA A 20 -7.46 2.02 -4.84
N MET A 21 -6.29 2.65 -4.94
CA MET A 21 -5.38 2.84 -3.82
C MET A 21 -4.85 4.26 -3.80
N ASN A 22 -4.82 4.85 -2.60
CA ASN A 22 -4.21 6.14 -2.34
C ASN A 22 -3.22 6.00 -1.19
N TRP A 23 -2.12 6.74 -1.24
CA TRP A 23 -1.15 6.73 -0.16
C TRP A 23 -0.66 8.13 0.18
N THR A 24 -0.29 8.28 1.44
CA THR A 24 0.19 9.54 2.03
C THR A 24 1.45 9.24 2.81
N ALA A 25 2.50 10.04 2.62
CA ALA A 25 3.74 10.01 3.39
C ALA A 25 4.14 11.45 3.70
N GLU A 26 3.87 11.89 4.93
CA GLU A 26 3.98 13.30 5.34
C GLU A 26 5.41 13.83 5.22
N ASP A 27 6.40 13.07 5.69
CA ASP A 27 7.82 13.44 5.61
C ASP A 27 8.35 13.44 4.16
N GLY A 28 7.70 12.66 3.28
CA GLY A 28 8.02 12.63 1.85
C GLY A 28 7.31 13.73 1.06
N GLY A 29 6.44 14.52 1.67
CA GLY A 29 5.62 15.53 1.00
C GLY A 29 4.55 14.93 0.07
N ILE A 30 4.16 13.67 0.27
CA ILE A 30 3.21 12.95 -0.57
C ILE A 30 1.87 12.91 0.14
N SER A 31 0.80 13.34 -0.54
CA SER A 31 -0.55 13.41 0.01
C SER A 31 -1.56 12.82 -0.97
N GLN A 32 -2.30 11.80 -0.51
CA GLN A 32 -3.41 11.15 -1.23
C GLN A 32 -3.07 10.74 -2.68
N GLN A 33 -1.82 10.38 -2.93
CA GLN A 33 -1.36 10.04 -4.27
C GLN A 33 -1.92 8.69 -4.71
N ALA A 34 -2.51 8.65 -5.90
CA ALA A 34 -3.06 7.41 -6.46
C ALA A 34 -1.95 6.42 -6.84
N ALA A 35 -2.20 5.13 -6.65
CA ALA A 35 -1.32 4.05 -7.06
C ALA A 35 -2.11 2.91 -7.71
N SER A 36 -1.64 2.43 -8.86
CA SER A 36 -2.25 1.27 -9.54
C SER A 36 -1.76 -0.07 -8.99
N ALA A 37 -0.59 -0.08 -8.33
CA ALA A 37 0.01 -1.23 -7.68
C ALA A 37 0.90 -0.82 -6.52
N MET A 38 1.09 -1.74 -5.56
CA MET A 38 1.96 -1.55 -4.42
C MET A 38 2.54 -2.88 -3.97
N VAL A 39 3.82 -2.86 -3.59
CA VAL A 39 4.51 -3.98 -2.94
C VAL A 39 5.01 -3.49 -1.59
N LEU A 40 4.54 -4.11 -0.52
CA LEU A 40 4.98 -3.86 0.85
C LEU A 40 5.76 -5.07 1.36
N SER A 41 6.84 -4.80 2.08
CA SER A 41 7.60 -5.84 2.79
C SER A 41 8.07 -5.28 4.12
N MET A 42 7.71 -5.97 5.21
CA MET A 42 8.05 -5.57 6.57
C MET A 42 8.76 -6.72 7.27
N TRP A 43 9.96 -6.46 7.81
CA TRP A 43 10.69 -7.44 8.60
C TRP A 43 10.05 -7.61 9.97
N ASN A 44 9.70 -8.83 10.34
CA ASN A 44 9.29 -9.17 11.68
C ASN A 44 10.42 -9.93 12.39
N PRO A 45 11.12 -9.30 13.35
CA PRO A 45 12.25 -9.93 14.04
C PRO A 45 11.82 -11.10 14.95
N LYS A 46 10.56 -11.18 15.38
CA LYS A 46 10.09 -12.29 16.22
C LYS A 46 9.94 -13.59 15.43
N GLU A 47 9.46 -13.46 14.20
CA GLU A 47 9.23 -14.59 13.29
C GLU A 47 10.45 -14.87 12.40
N HIS A 48 11.49 -14.02 12.47
CA HIS A 48 12.65 -14.07 11.58
C HIS A 48 12.26 -14.14 10.09
N ALA A 49 11.21 -13.43 9.71
CA ALA A 49 10.62 -13.46 8.38
C ALA A 49 10.13 -12.09 7.95
N ALA A 50 10.12 -11.85 6.63
CA ALA A 50 9.48 -10.68 6.04
C ALA A 50 8.01 -11.00 5.73
N MET A 51 7.09 -10.20 6.28
CA MET A 51 5.72 -10.19 5.80
C MET A 51 5.67 -9.39 4.51
N ARG A 52 5.11 -9.99 3.45
CA ARG A 52 4.98 -9.35 2.14
C ARG A 52 3.52 -9.25 1.76
N MET A 53 3.14 -8.10 1.20
CA MET A 53 1.81 -7.87 0.65
C MET A 53 1.98 -7.23 -0.73
N ASP A 54 1.46 -7.90 -1.75
CA ASP A 54 1.40 -7.40 -3.12
C ASP A 54 -0.06 -7.08 -3.43
N LEU A 55 -0.33 -5.81 -3.77
CA LEU A 55 -1.66 -5.32 -4.11
C LEU A 55 -1.62 -4.67 -5.49
N TRP A 56 -2.63 -4.95 -6.31
CA TRP A 56 -2.83 -4.29 -7.59
C TRP A 56 -4.32 -4.01 -7.79
N THR A 57 -4.61 -2.91 -8.46
CA THR A 57 -5.97 -2.59 -8.89
C THR A 57 -6.36 -3.44 -10.09
N LYS A 58 -7.66 -3.67 -10.27
CA LYS A 58 -8.20 -4.42 -11.42
C LYS A 58 -7.83 -3.81 -12.78
N ASP A 59 -7.65 -2.49 -12.83
CA ASP A 59 -7.28 -1.75 -14.04
C ASP A 59 -5.79 -1.88 -14.41
N MET A 60 -4.97 -2.51 -13.55
CA MET A 60 -3.59 -2.82 -13.89
C MET A 60 -3.55 -3.94 -14.94
N SER A 61 -3.80 -3.58 -16.19
CA SER A 61 -3.65 -4.47 -17.34
C SER A 61 -2.16 -4.75 -17.54
N VAL A 62 -1.79 -6.02 -17.44
CA VAL A 62 -0.49 -6.53 -17.86
C VAL A 62 -0.55 -6.67 -19.38
N GLU A 63 -0.27 -5.61 -20.12
CA GLU A 63 0.10 -5.72 -21.54
C GLU A 63 1.63 -5.85 -21.67
#